data_AF-A0A378U2H9-F1
#
_entry.id   AF-A0A378U2H9-F1
#
_cell.length_a   1.000
_cell.length_b   1.000
_cell.length_c   1.000
_cell.angle_alpha   90.00
_cell.angle_beta   90.00
_cell.angle_gamma   90.00
#
_symmetry.space_group_name_H-M   'P 1'
#
loop_
_entity.id
_entity.type
_entity.pdbx_description
1 polymer ?
#
loop_
_entity_poly.entity_id
_entity_poly.type
_entity_poly.pdbx_seq_one_letter_code
_entity_poly.pdbx_strand_id
1 'polypeptide(L)'
;MSVWSLINEGVALFENKKFDEAIAKLNQALDGIEDKNSQIQEQNKIQFWLGRCYFEQAMKAKGKESEQLFGRAVEHFQRSLEFAKQLEDKQNNLQEQIYAESWLGCCYFLQAGQAEGKEAAKLFEQAVVHFEQQLELAKRLADEQNSLQQQIYAQFGLGRCYSEQAKQAEGKDAAELFEQAVKHYQQQLRLTEQLTDEQNRLQQQIYVQLGLGRCYFEQAMKAEGKEAAKLFEQAVEHFERQLALAKQLADEQNHLRQPNKVQLYLGRCYFEQAKIQQKWERYFDWKKQKIQGDLFGTQERTQKEKTVIDDITTILAVLNIPPMELGSIPLAHYTSPSVCERLFGIVSDKTNDKADDNDPVDSNKVSPMRIGSSTYMNDPTEGEGLLELLNLQDLELENKADSPVHNAFFTCFSSRVNDLNQFRLYGKENSVEASGCCLVFNKNGDWLKEPDVSASFRSFTNKQNEDFKELIEADVAGLKDENLPLYQVAYIAYYDEYIAKEKCTIWLPNEENPKFGIRLKPVGENPDWHEFRIGELKKALEDLRGESNNIGNEDKKALEYIRYLFKDFAFRDEEEFRLLKIEQIGSDNIKYCQTTKSVYLPYADIRDIVDEVYAILWMK
;
A
#
# COMPACT_ATOMS: atom_id res chain seq x y z
N MET A 1 -23.78 -17.79 -42.12
CA MET A 1 -23.30 -16.48 -41.64
C MET A 1 -22.03 -16.14 -42.40
N SER A 2 -21.80 -14.89 -42.76
CA SER A 2 -20.53 -14.49 -43.38
C SER A 2 -19.39 -14.58 -42.36
N VAL A 3 -18.16 -14.80 -42.83
CA VAL A 3 -16.94 -14.77 -41.98
C VAL A 3 -16.89 -13.49 -41.15
N TRP A 4 -17.20 -12.34 -41.77
CA TRP A 4 -17.20 -11.04 -41.10
C TRP A 4 -18.21 -10.95 -39.93
N SER A 5 -19.39 -11.57 -40.08
CA SER A 5 -20.38 -11.62 -39.00
C SER A 5 -19.88 -12.43 -37.81
N LEU A 6 -19.16 -13.53 -38.05
CA LEU A 6 -18.58 -14.37 -37.00
C LEU A 6 -17.42 -13.66 -36.29
N ILE A 7 -16.60 -12.90 -37.03
CA ILE A 7 -15.54 -12.06 -36.44
C ILE A 7 -16.15 -11.06 -35.45
N ASN A 8 -17.17 -10.30 -35.86
CA ASN A 8 -17.80 -9.31 -34.96
C ASN A 8 -18.44 -9.94 -33.75
N GLU A 9 -19.10 -11.09 -33.91
CA GLU A 9 -19.66 -11.83 -32.76
C GLU A 9 -18.54 -12.25 -31.80
N GLY A 10 -17.40 -12.72 -32.32
CA GLY A 10 -16.21 -13.02 -31.53
C GLY A 10 -15.66 -11.80 -30.80
N VAL A 11 -15.56 -10.63 -31.46
CA VAL A 11 -15.11 -9.37 -30.84
C VAL A 11 -16.08 -8.92 -29.74
N ALA A 12 -17.39 -8.97 -29.99
CA ALA A 12 -18.39 -8.63 -28.98
C ALA A 12 -18.33 -9.55 -27.76
N LEU A 13 -18.05 -10.85 -27.96
CA LEU A 13 -17.84 -11.79 -26.86
C LEU A 13 -16.55 -11.47 -26.08
N PHE A 14 -15.49 -11.08 -26.78
CA PHE A 14 -14.25 -10.61 -26.14
C PHE A 14 -14.50 -9.37 -25.28
N GLU A 15 -15.21 -8.36 -25.78
CA GLU A 15 -15.58 -7.15 -25.04
C GLU A 15 -16.41 -7.46 -23.78
N ASN A 16 -17.25 -8.50 -23.85
CA ASN A 16 -18.01 -9.04 -22.71
C ASN A 16 -17.19 -9.98 -21.80
N LYS A 17 -15.86 -10.04 -21.97
CA LYS A 17 -14.92 -10.87 -21.20
C LYS A 17 -15.20 -12.38 -21.28
N LYS A 18 -15.90 -12.84 -22.32
CA LYS A 18 -16.23 -14.26 -22.57
C LYS A 18 -15.21 -14.88 -23.54
N PHE A 19 -13.99 -15.06 -23.07
CA PHE A 19 -12.86 -15.39 -23.95
C PHE A 19 -12.95 -16.77 -24.61
N ASP A 20 -13.44 -17.79 -23.91
CA ASP A 20 -13.61 -19.12 -24.53
C ASP A 20 -14.68 -19.13 -25.63
N GLU A 21 -15.80 -18.43 -25.41
CA GLU A 21 -16.84 -18.25 -26.42
C GLU A 21 -16.31 -17.44 -27.62
N ALA A 22 -15.54 -16.38 -27.36
CA ALA A 22 -14.90 -15.58 -28.40
C ALA A 22 -13.92 -16.42 -29.24
N ILE A 23 -13.07 -17.23 -28.60
CA ILE A 23 -12.14 -18.15 -29.28
C ILE A 23 -12.89 -19.14 -30.15
N ALA A 24 -13.96 -19.76 -29.63
CA ALA A 24 -14.78 -20.70 -30.41
C ALA A 24 -15.37 -20.03 -31.66
N LYS A 25 -15.91 -18.81 -31.52
CA LYS A 25 -16.47 -18.04 -32.65
C LYS A 25 -15.41 -17.59 -33.66
N LEU A 26 -14.25 -17.17 -33.20
CA LEU A 26 -13.14 -16.76 -34.09
C LEU A 26 -12.55 -17.96 -34.85
N ASN A 27 -12.44 -19.14 -34.22
CA ASN A 27 -12.07 -20.37 -34.91
C ASN A 27 -13.14 -20.80 -35.92
N GLN A 28 -14.42 -20.65 -35.59
CA GLN A 28 -15.51 -20.87 -36.56
C GLN A 28 -15.41 -19.90 -37.75
N ALA A 29 -15.02 -18.64 -37.52
CA ALA A 29 -14.76 -17.68 -38.59
C ALA A 29 -13.57 -18.11 -39.47
N LEU A 30 -12.51 -18.65 -38.85
CA LEU A 30 -11.32 -19.16 -39.53
C LEU A 30 -11.64 -20.36 -40.43
N ASP A 31 -12.45 -21.29 -39.95
CA ASP A 31 -12.90 -22.47 -40.70
C ASP A 31 -13.82 -22.09 -41.88
N GLY A 32 -14.51 -20.95 -41.76
CA GLY A 32 -15.37 -20.40 -42.82
C GLY A 32 -14.62 -19.67 -43.94
N ILE A 33 -13.29 -19.60 -43.90
CA ILE A 33 -12.47 -18.97 -44.95
C ILE A 33 -12.31 -19.94 -46.11
N GLU A 34 -12.96 -19.63 -47.22
CA GLU A 34 -12.97 -20.46 -48.43
C GLU A 34 -11.74 -20.21 -49.32
N ASP A 35 -11.28 -18.95 -49.40
CA ASP A 35 -10.08 -18.58 -50.16
C ASP A 35 -9.06 -17.84 -49.28
N LYS A 36 -8.03 -18.58 -48.87
CA LYS A 36 -6.95 -18.08 -48.02
C LYS A 36 -6.08 -17.03 -48.69
N ASN A 37 -6.11 -16.88 -50.01
CA ASN A 37 -5.27 -15.91 -50.71
C ASN A 37 -5.96 -14.56 -50.87
N SER A 38 -7.29 -14.51 -50.94
CA SER A 38 -8.05 -13.25 -51.08
C SER A 38 -8.57 -12.70 -49.74
N GLN A 39 -8.74 -13.53 -48.72
CA GLN A 39 -9.27 -13.13 -47.40
C GLN A 39 -8.18 -12.87 -46.36
N ILE A 40 -7.10 -12.19 -46.75
CA ILE A 40 -5.95 -11.91 -45.87
C ILE A 40 -6.35 -10.95 -44.74
N GLN A 41 -7.25 -10.00 -44.99
CA GLN A 41 -7.72 -9.07 -43.98
C GLN A 41 -8.53 -9.75 -42.88
N GLU A 42 -9.43 -10.67 -43.25
CA GLU A 42 -10.19 -11.48 -42.29
C GLU A 42 -9.25 -12.39 -41.49
N GLN A 43 -8.28 -13.04 -42.14
CA GLN A 43 -7.29 -13.87 -41.46
C GLN A 43 -6.47 -13.06 -40.45
N ASN A 44 -5.95 -11.91 -40.84
CA ASN A 44 -5.23 -11.01 -39.95
C ASN A 44 -6.08 -10.65 -38.72
N LYS A 45 -7.32 -10.21 -38.92
CA LYS A 45 -8.23 -9.86 -37.81
C LYS A 45 -8.53 -11.03 -36.89
N ILE A 46 -8.82 -12.21 -37.45
CA ILE A 46 -9.08 -13.41 -36.65
C ILE A 46 -7.87 -13.77 -35.80
N GLN A 47 -6.68 -13.84 -36.40
CA GLN A 47 -5.45 -14.16 -35.67
C GLN A 47 -5.16 -13.12 -34.59
N PHE A 48 -5.32 -11.83 -34.89
CA PHE A 48 -5.16 -10.75 -33.91
C PHE A 48 -6.07 -10.94 -32.68
N TRP A 49 -7.36 -11.17 -32.90
CA TRP A 49 -8.32 -11.31 -31.80
C TRP A 49 -8.17 -12.62 -31.04
N LEU A 50 -7.77 -13.71 -31.70
CA LEU A 50 -7.39 -14.95 -31.01
C LEU A 50 -6.18 -14.71 -30.09
N GLY A 51 -5.16 -14.00 -30.58
CA GLY A 51 -4.01 -13.59 -29.77
C GLY A 51 -4.43 -12.78 -28.55
N ARG A 52 -5.33 -11.80 -28.73
CA ARG A 52 -5.90 -11.01 -27.62
C ARG A 52 -6.66 -11.88 -26.60
N CYS A 53 -7.47 -12.83 -27.04
CA CYS A 53 -8.19 -13.72 -26.13
C CYS A 53 -7.23 -14.54 -25.25
N TYR A 54 -6.21 -15.16 -25.86
CA TYR A 54 -5.22 -15.94 -25.12
C TYR A 54 -4.36 -15.07 -24.20
N PHE A 55 -4.01 -13.85 -24.62
CA PHE A 55 -3.32 -12.88 -23.78
C PHE A 55 -4.12 -12.55 -22.50
N GLU A 56 -5.42 -12.25 -22.63
CA GLU A 56 -6.27 -11.95 -21.48
C GLU A 56 -6.47 -13.18 -20.56
N GLN A 57 -6.54 -14.39 -21.14
CA GLN A 57 -6.56 -15.63 -20.34
C GLN A 57 -5.24 -15.83 -19.60
N ALA A 58 -4.09 -15.56 -20.24
CA ALA A 58 -2.76 -15.70 -19.64
C ALA A 58 -2.60 -14.77 -18.43
N MET A 59 -3.11 -13.54 -18.51
CA MET A 59 -3.11 -12.57 -17.41
C MET A 59 -3.90 -13.03 -16.18
N LYS A 60 -4.90 -13.90 -16.36
CA LYS A 60 -5.72 -14.45 -15.27
C LYS A 60 -5.18 -15.76 -14.73
N ALA A 61 -4.40 -16.50 -15.53
CA ALA A 61 -3.78 -17.75 -15.14
C ALA A 61 -2.52 -17.53 -14.30
N LYS A 62 -2.03 -18.59 -13.64
CA LYS A 62 -0.78 -18.56 -12.85
C LYS A 62 0.13 -19.73 -13.23
N GLY A 63 1.44 -19.53 -13.08
CA GLY A 63 2.45 -20.56 -13.33
C GLY A 63 2.41 -21.08 -14.78
N LYS A 64 2.58 -22.40 -14.96
CA LYS A 64 2.72 -23.04 -16.27
C LYS A 64 1.54 -22.82 -17.22
N GLU A 65 0.33 -22.67 -16.69
CA GLU A 65 -0.84 -22.38 -17.52
C GLU A 65 -0.74 -20.99 -18.16
N SER A 66 -0.32 -19.98 -17.39
CA SER A 66 -0.07 -18.62 -17.88
C SER A 66 1.00 -18.62 -18.98
N GLU A 67 2.10 -19.34 -18.77
CA GLU A 67 3.19 -19.49 -19.73
C GLU A 67 2.71 -20.08 -21.07
N GLN A 68 1.93 -21.16 -21.02
CA GLN A 68 1.37 -21.80 -22.22
C GLN A 68 0.40 -20.88 -22.97
N LEU A 69 -0.44 -20.15 -22.25
CA LEU A 69 -1.40 -19.21 -22.84
C LEU A 69 -0.69 -18.03 -23.50
N PHE A 70 0.37 -17.50 -22.89
CA PHE A 70 1.21 -16.49 -23.55
C PHE A 70 1.90 -17.05 -24.80
N GLY A 71 2.37 -18.30 -24.78
CA GLY A 71 2.90 -18.98 -25.97
C GLY A 71 1.89 -19.01 -27.12
N ARG A 72 0.63 -19.35 -26.84
CA ARG A 72 -0.46 -19.29 -27.84
C ARG A 72 -0.73 -17.87 -28.33
N ALA A 73 -0.74 -16.89 -27.43
CA ALA A 73 -0.92 -15.49 -27.80
C ALA A 73 0.17 -15.03 -28.78
N VAL A 74 1.44 -15.36 -28.49
CA VAL A 74 2.59 -15.08 -29.36
C VAL A 74 2.42 -15.73 -30.74
N GLU A 75 2.06 -17.01 -30.82
CA GLU A 75 1.82 -17.70 -32.10
C GLU A 75 0.77 -16.98 -32.96
N HIS A 76 -0.34 -16.59 -32.35
CA HIS A 76 -1.42 -15.88 -33.03
C HIS A 76 -1.02 -14.47 -33.47
N PHE A 77 -0.29 -13.72 -32.65
CA PHE A 77 0.21 -12.40 -33.04
C PHE A 77 1.30 -12.47 -34.11
N GLN A 78 2.15 -13.50 -34.12
CA GLN A 78 3.11 -13.75 -35.20
C GLN A 78 2.40 -14.01 -36.53
N ARG A 79 1.37 -14.85 -36.54
CA ARG A 79 0.54 -15.06 -37.75
C ARG A 79 -0.17 -13.79 -38.18
N SER A 80 -0.70 -13.02 -37.22
CA SER A 80 -1.30 -11.71 -37.50
C SER A 80 -0.30 -10.78 -38.20
N LEU A 81 0.94 -10.70 -37.69
CA LEU A 81 2.02 -9.92 -38.27
C LEU A 81 2.38 -10.37 -39.70
N GLU A 82 2.42 -11.68 -39.95
CA GLU A 82 2.67 -12.25 -41.30
C GLU A 82 1.57 -11.87 -42.30
N PHE A 83 0.31 -11.91 -41.89
CA PHE A 83 -0.81 -11.48 -42.73
C PHE A 83 -0.84 -9.96 -42.90
N ALA A 84 -0.52 -9.18 -41.86
CA ALA A 84 -0.46 -7.73 -41.91
C ALA A 84 0.52 -7.25 -43.00
N LYS A 85 1.68 -7.90 -43.10
CA LYS A 85 2.71 -7.64 -44.13
C LYS A 85 2.23 -7.84 -45.56
N GLN A 86 1.20 -8.66 -45.78
CA GLN A 86 0.65 -9.01 -47.09
C GLN A 86 -0.53 -8.14 -47.51
N LEU A 87 -1.02 -7.25 -46.64
CA LEU A 87 -2.15 -6.37 -46.98
C LEU A 87 -1.77 -5.37 -48.07
N GLU A 88 -2.65 -5.21 -49.07
CA GLU A 88 -2.42 -4.36 -50.24
C GLU A 88 -2.42 -2.86 -49.89
N ASP A 89 -3.30 -2.44 -48.98
CA ASP A 89 -3.35 -1.06 -48.50
C ASP A 89 -2.13 -0.78 -47.60
N LYS A 90 -1.22 0.07 -48.07
CA LYS A 90 0.05 0.35 -47.39
C LYS A 90 -0.11 0.94 -45.98
N GLN A 91 -1.12 1.77 -45.75
CA GLN A 91 -1.31 2.39 -44.43
C GLN A 91 -1.96 1.41 -43.46
N ASN A 92 -2.96 0.65 -43.91
CA ASN A 92 -3.56 -0.42 -43.12
C ASN A 92 -2.56 -1.53 -42.80
N ASN A 93 -1.72 -1.90 -43.77
CA ASN A 93 -0.60 -2.83 -43.61
C ASN A 93 0.34 -2.38 -42.48
N LEU A 94 0.78 -1.12 -42.49
CA LEU A 94 1.62 -0.57 -41.42
C LEU A 94 0.90 -0.58 -40.07
N GLN A 95 -0.36 -0.17 -40.03
CA GLN A 95 -1.13 -0.09 -38.79
C GLN A 95 -1.31 -1.46 -38.12
N GLU A 96 -1.68 -2.48 -38.89
CA GLU A 96 -1.86 -3.84 -38.39
C GLU A 96 -0.53 -4.46 -37.96
N GLN A 97 0.58 -4.16 -38.65
CA GLN A 97 1.91 -4.56 -38.18
C GLN A 97 2.25 -3.90 -36.83
N ILE A 98 2.03 -2.59 -36.68
CA ILE A 98 2.27 -1.87 -35.42
C ILE A 98 1.50 -2.51 -34.27
N TYR A 99 0.23 -2.87 -34.48
CA TYR A 99 -0.55 -3.54 -33.46
C TYR A 99 0.02 -4.92 -33.12
N ALA A 100 0.34 -5.75 -34.12
CA ALA A 100 0.92 -7.07 -33.87
C ALA A 100 2.27 -6.98 -33.13
N GLU A 101 3.17 -6.08 -33.53
CA GLU A 101 4.46 -5.86 -32.87
C GLU A 101 4.28 -5.38 -31.42
N SER A 102 3.36 -4.44 -31.17
CA SER A 102 3.03 -3.96 -29.82
C SER A 102 2.59 -5.11 -28.90
N TRP A 103 1.68 -5.96 -29.38
CA TRP A 103 1.17 -7.08 -28.58
C TRP A 103 2.19 -8.20 -28.40
N LEU A 104 3.05 -8.46 -29.39
CA LEU A 104 4.20 -9.36 -29.23
C LEU A 104 5.15 -8.85 -28.15
N GLY A 105 5.51 -7.56 -28.20
CA GLY A 105 6.32 -6.91 -27.16
C GLY A 105 5.69 -7.05 -25.77
N CYS A 106 4.39 -6.82 -25.64
CA CYS A 106 3.66 -7.00 -24.39
C CYS A 106 3.66 -8.46 -23.88
N CYS A 107 3.49 -9.45 -24.76
CA CYS A 107 3.54 -10.87 -24.37
C CYS A 107 4.90 -11.21 -23.75
N TYR A 108 5.98 -10.90 -24.47
CA TYR A 108 7.32 -11.19 -23.99
C TYR A 108 7.68 -10.41 -22.72
N PHE A 109 7.28 -9.14 -22.62
CA PHE A 109 7.49 -8.33 -21.42
C PHE A 109 6.82 -8.95 -20.18
N LEU A 110 5.58 -9.40 -20.32
CA LEU A 110 4.84 -10.00 -19.20
C LEU A 110 5.36 -11.38 -18.84
N GLN A 111 5.72 -12.21 -19.83
CA GLN A 111 6.41 -13.48 -19.58
C GLN A 111 7.74 -13.26 -18.85
N ALA A 112 8.51 -12.23 -19.24
CA ALA A 112 9.77 -11.88 -18.58
C ALA A 112 9.58 -11.54 -17.10
N GLY A 113 8.48 -10.86 -16.75
CA GLY A 113 8.13 -10.55 -15.37
C GLY A 113 7.71 -11.77 -14.53
N GLN A 114 7.37 -12.89 -15.17
CA GLN A 114 7.05 -14.17 -14.51
C GLN A 114 8.24 -15.14 -14.47
N ALA A 115 9.29 -14.87 -15.26
CA ALA A 115 10.49 -15.68 -15.34
C ALA A 115 11.60 -15.14 -14.42
N GLU A 116 12.64 -15.94 -14.20
CA GLU A 116 13.80 -15.54 -13.39
C GLU A 116 15.12 -15.70 -14.16
N GLY A 117 16.10 -14.89 -13.78
CA GLY A 117 17.48 -14.98 -14.26
C GLY A 117 17.61 -14.85 -15.78
N LYS A 118 18.33 -15.79 -16.41
CA LYS A 118 18.68 -15.72 -17.84
C LYS A 118 17.48 -15.83 -18.78
N GLU A 119 16.41 -16.47 -18.34
CA GLU A 119 15.20 -16.61 -19.13
C GLU A 119 14.45 -15.28 -19.21
N ALA A 120 14.25 -14.61 -18.06
CA ALA A 120 13.68 -13.27 -18.00
C ALA A 120 14.46 -12.27 -18.86
N ALA A 121 15.80 -12.29 -18.78
CA ALA A 121 16.65 -11.42 -19.59
C ALA A 121 16.41 -11.58 -21.11
N LYS A 122 16.35 -12.82 -21.61
CA LYS A 122 16.07 -13.10 -23.03
C LYS A 122 14.67 -12.67 -23.46
N LEU A 123 13.68 -12.87 -22.60
CA LEU A 123 12.30 -12.45 -22.88
C LEU A 123 12.21 -10.92 -22.95
N PHE A 124 12.89 -10.19 -22.06
CA PHE A 124 12.97 -8.73 -22.19
C PHE A 124 13.71 -8.28 -23.46
N GLU A 125 14.79 -8.95 -23.87
CA GLU A 125 15.46 -8.66 -25.15
C GLU A 125 14.49 -8.85 -26.34
N GLN A 126 13.68 -9.91 -26.33
CA GLN A 126 12.65 -10.12 -27.35
C GLN A 126 11.57 -9.02 -27.32
N ALA A 127 11.13 -8.61 -26.12
CA ALA A 127 10.18 -7.51 -25.97
C ALA A 127 10.74 -6.19 -26.55
N VAL A 128 12.00 -5.88 -26.27
CA VAL A 128 12.70 -4.71 -26.82
C VAL A 128 12.72 -4.76 -28.35
N VAL A 129 13.07 -5.88 -28.96
CA VAL A 129 13.09 -6.03 -30.43
C VAL A 129 11.73 -5.69 -31.05
N HIS A 130 10.64 -6.19 -30.47
CA HIS A 130 9.29 -5.92 -30.97
C HIS A 130 8.86 -4.47 -30.78
N PHE A 131 9.17 -3.85 -29.63
CA PHE A 131 8.87 -2.44 -29.41
C PHE A 131 9.74 -1.51 -30.28
N GLU A 132 10.99 -1.87 -30.59
CA GLU A 132 11.81 -1.13 -31.56
C GLU A 132 11.23 -1.21 -32.98
N GLN A 133 10.74 -2.39 -33.38
CA GLN A 133 10.06 -2.58 -34.66
C GLN A 133 8.76 -1.76 -34.72
N GLN A 134 7.95 -1.79 -33.64
CA GLN A 134 6.77 -0.94 -33.51
C GLN A 134 7.12 0.55 -33.68
N LEU A 135 8.17 1.02 -33.00
CA LEU A 135 8.61 2.41 -33.05
C LEU A 135 9.02 2.82 -34.48
N GLU A 136 9.74 1.95 -35.18
CA GLU A 136 10.21 2.22 -36.54
C GLU A 136 9.07 2.24 -37.58
N LEU A 137 8.08 1.36 -37.42
CA LEU A 137 6.88 1.36 -38.24
C LEU A 137 6.00 2.59 -37.94
N ALA A 138 5.85 2.97 -36.67
CA ALA A 138 5.05 4.12 -36.26
C ALA A 138 5.50 5.43 -36.92
N LYS A 139 6.81 5.65 -37.08
CA LYS A 139 7.37 6.82 -37.78
C LYS A 139 6.98 6.92 -39.26
N ARG A 140 6.50 5.83 -39.86
CA ARG A 140 6.12 5.74 -41.29
C ARG A 140 4.63 5.94 -41.53
N LEU A 141 3.82 6.06 -40.48
CA LEU A 141 2.40 6.37 -40.59
C LEU A 141 2.20 7.78 -41.16
N ALA A 142 1.24 7.92 -42.08
CA ALA A 142 0.95 9.20 -42.72
C ALA A 142 0.14 10.14 -41.82
N ASP A 143 -0.69 9.59 -40.92
CA ASP A 143 -1.38 10.36 -39.90
C ASP A 143 -0.40 10.73 -38.78
N GLU A 144 -0.06 12.01 -38.69
CA GLU A 144 0.93 12.53 -37.74
C GLU A 144 0.52 12.29 -36.28
N GLN A 145 -0.76 12.46 -35.92
CA GLN A 145 -1.21 12.29 -34.53
C GLN A 145 -1.24 10.81 -34.14
N ASN A 146 -1.70 9.94 -35.04
CA ASN A 146 -1.62 8.50 -34.82
C ASN A 146 -0.16 8.02 -34.78
N SER A 147 0.72 8.55 -35.65
CA SER A 147 2.16 8.29 -35.62
C SER A 147 2.75 8.64 -34.26
N LEU A 148 2.50 9.85 -33.76
CA LEU A 148 2.95 10.30 -32.45
C LEU A 148 2.46 9.36 -31.34
N GLN A 149 1.17 9.00 -31.37
CA GLN A 149 0.59 8.12 -30.37
C GLN A 149 1.26 6.74 -30.32
N GLN A 150 1.46 6.12 -31.48
CA GLN A 150 2.12 4.82 -31.58
C GLN A 150 3.60 4.89 -31.16
N GLN A 151 4.30 5.98 -31.49
CA GLN A 151 5.66 6.21 -31.01
C GLN A 151 5.71 6.37 -29.49
N ILE A 152 4.76 7.09 -28.88
CA ILE A 152 4.65 7.25 -27.42
C ILE A 152 4.49 5.88 -26.74
N TYR A 153 3.61 5.02 -27.25
CA TYR A 153 3.41 3.67 -26.71
C TYR A 153 4.66 2.79 -26.85
N ALA A 154 5.34 2.83 -27.99
CA ALA A 154 6.57 2.07 -28.18
C ALA A 154 7.70 2.55 -27.24
N GLN A 155 7.87 3.88 -27.09
CA GLN A 155 8.85 4.45 -26.15
C GLN A 155 8.54 4.06 -24.70
N PHE A 156 7.27 4.03 -24.31
CA PHE A 156 6.85 3.54 -23.00
C PHE A 156 7.22 2.07 -22.79
N GLY A 157 6.92 1.21 -23.77
CA GLY A 157 7.29 -0.21 -23.73
C GLY A 157 8.79 -0.43 -23.58
N LEU A 158 9.60 0.28 -24.37
CA LEU A 158 11.07 0.24 -24.30
C LEU A 158 11.59 0.71 -22.94
N GLY A 159 11.11 1.87 -22.46
CA GLY A 159 11.48 2.41 -21.16
C GLY A 159 11.17 1.44 -20.01
N ARG A 160 10.03 0.75 -20.08
CA ARG A 160 9.68 -0.29 -19.11
C ARG A 160 10.56 -1.52 -19.19
N CYS A 161 10.85 -2.03 -20.40
CA CYS A 161 11.72 -3.19 -20.57
C CYS A 161 13.09 -2.95 -19.95
N TYR A 162 13.75 -1.84 -20.31
CA TYR A 162 15.05 -1.50 -19.76
C TYR A 162 15.02 -1.26 -18.25
N SER A 163 13.95 -0.63 -17.72
CA SER A 163 13.81 -0.41 -16.29
C SER A 163 13.66 -1.71 -15.50
N GLU A 164 12.87 -2.67 -15.99
CA GLU A 164 12.73 -3.97 -15.33
C GLU A 164 14.00 -4.83 -15.47
N GLN A 165 14.69 -4.79 -16.61
CA GLN A 165 16.01 -5.41 -16.76
C GLN A 165 17.02 -4.82 -15.76
N ALA A 166 17.03 -3.49 -15.58
CA ALA A 166 17.93 -2.81 -14.65
C ALA A 166 17.70 -3.23 -13.19
N LYS A 167 16.45 -3.50 -12.80
CA LYS A 167 16.12 -4.04 -11.47
C LYS A 167 16.72 -5.42 -11.22
N GLN A 168 16.85 -6.24 -12.26
CA GLN A 168 17.43 -7.59 -12.17
C GLN A 168 18.95 -7.59 -12.32
N ALA A 169 19.53 -6.55 -12.92
CA ALA A 169 20.98 -6.38 -13.08
C ALA A 169 21.64 -5.80 -11.81
N GLU A 170 22.97 -5.88 -11.75
CA GLU A 170 23.78 -5.30 -10.67
C GLU A 170 24.87 -4.38 -11.20
N GLY A 171 25.37 -3.49 -10.33
CA GLY A 171 26.52 -2.64 -10.60
C GLY A 171 26.36 -1.78 -11.86
N LYS A 172 27.39 -1.83 -12.72
CA LYS A 172 27.47 -0.96 -13.90
C LYS A 172 26.41 -1.29 -14.95
N ASP A 173 26.09 -2.57 -15.14
CA ASP A 173 25.10 -3.00 -16.13
C ASP A 173 23.70 -2.47 -15.76
N ALA A 174 23.35 -2.49 -14.46
CA ALA A 174 22.12 -1.89 -13.97
C ALA A 174 22.06 -0.38 -14.26
N ALA A 175 23.16 0.34 -14.02
CA ALA A 175 23.22 1.78 -14.27
C ALA A 175 23.05 2.12 -15.77
N GLU A 176 23.70 1.37 -16.67
CA GLU A 176 23.55 1.56 -18.11
C GLU A 176 22.12 1.27 -18.60
N LEU A 177 21.48 0.23 -18.06
CA LEU A 177 20.09 -0.10 -18.37
C LEU A 177 19.12 0.97 -17.87
N PHE A 178 19.32 1.52 -16.67
CA PHE A 178 18.52 2.65 -16.19
C PHE A 178 18.71 3.90 -17.06
N GLU A 179 19.93 4.17 -17.54
CA GLU A 179 20.18 5.28 -18.47
C GLU A 179 19.41 5.09 -19.79
N GLN A 180 19.36 3.87 -20.34
CA GLN A 180 18.52 3.58 -21.51
C GLN A 180 17.03 3.79 -21.20
N ALA A 181 16.54 3.31 -20.05
CA ALA A 181 15.16 3.50 -19.64
C ALA A 181 14.79 4.99 -19.55
N VAL A 182 15.62 5.80 -18.88
CA VAL A 182 15.45 7.26 -18.78
C VAL A 182 15.44 7.91 -20.16
N LYS A 183 16.34 7.51 -21.07
CA LYS A 183 16.41 8.03 -22.44
C LYS A 183 15.10 7.79 -23.21
N HIS A 184 14.53 6.59 -23.10
CA HIS A 184 13.26 6.26 -23.73
C HIS A 184 12.09 7.05 -23.15
N TYR A 185 11.99 7.17 -21.82
CA TYR A 185 10.96 8.00 -21.19
C TYR A 185 11.11 9.50 -21.49
N GLN A 186 12.33 10.03 -21.59
CA GLN A 186 12.56 11.41 -22.02
C GLN A 186 12.13 11.64 -23.46
N GLN A 187 12.40 10.67 -24.35
CA GLN A 187 11.91 10.73 -25.73
C GLN A 187 10.38 10.64 -25.78
N GLN A 188 9.77 9.79 -24.95
CA GLN A 188 8.32 9.74 -24.78
C GLN A 188 7.78 11.12 -24.37
N LEU A 189 8.38 11.79 -23.36
CA LEU A 189 7.96 13.11 -22.90
C LEU A 189 7.92 14.14 -24.05
N ARG A 190 8.99 14.21 -24.85
CA ARG A 190 9.09 15.13 -26.00
C ARG A 190 8.04 14.87 -27.07
N LEU A 191 7.61 13.62 -27.24
CA LEU A 191 6.55 13.26 -28.17
C LEU A 191 5.18 13.67 -27.60
N THR A 192 4.94 13.49 -26.30
CA THR A 192 3.67 13.91 -25.67
C THR A 192 3.42 15.40 -25.81
N GLU A 193 4.46 16.24 -25.75
CA GLU A 193 4.35 17.69 -25.93
C GLU A 193 3.81 18.11 -27.31
N GLN A 194 3.87 17.21 -28.30
CA GLN A 194 3.40 17.44 -29.67
C GLN A 194 1.96 16.96 -29.92
N LEU A 195 1.32 16.32 -28.93
CA LEU A 195 -0.08 15.91 -29.03
C LEU A 195 -1.00 17.13 -29.03
N THR A 196 -1.97 17.14 -29.95
CA THR A 196 -2.97 18.22 -30.06
C THR A 196 -4.11 18.06 -29.07
N ASP A 197 -4.46 16.83 -28.71
CA ASP A 197 -5.46 16.53 -27.69
C ASP A 197 -4.89 16.78 -26.28
N GLU A 198 -5.45 17.78 -25.60
CA GLU A 198 -4.94 18.25 -24.32
C GLU A 198 -5.10 17.22 -23.19
N GLN A 199 -6.24 16.52 -23.14
CA GLN A 199 -6.52 15.54 -22.10
C GLN A 199 -5.59 14.32 -22.24
N ASN A 200 -5.44 13.80 -23.45
CA ASN A 200 -4.52 12.73 -23.78
C ASN A 200 -3.07 13.16 -23.52
N ARG A 201 -2.67 14.38 -23.94
CA ARG A 201 -1.34 14.92 -23.63
C ARG A 201 -1.06 14.90 -22.13
N LEU A 202 -1.98 15.42 -21.33
CA LEU A 202 -1.84 15.47 -19.88
C LEU A 202 -1.74 14.07 -19.27
N GLN A 203 -2.59 13.15 -19.72
CA GLN A 203 -2.58 11.76 -19.28
C GLN A 203 -1.26 11.05 -19.62
N GLN A 204 -0.76 11.20 -20.85
CA GLN A 204 0.52 10.61 -21.26
C GLN A 204 1.69 11.23 -20.48
N GLN A 205 1.68 12.54 -20.23
CA GLN A 205 2.70 13.18 -19.41
C GLN A 205 2.71 12.62 -17.98
N ILE A 206 1.55 12.38 -17.37
CA ILE A 206 1.47 11.74 -16.04
C ILE A 206 2.12 10.35 -16.04
N TYR A 207 1.85 9.52 -17.05
CA TYR A 207 2.48 8.20 -17.16
C TYR A 207 4.00 8.28 -17.33
N VAL A 208 4.49 9.24 -18.13
CA VAL A 208 5.92 9.47 -18.32
C VAL A 208 6.60 9.92 -17.04
N GLN A 209 6.00 10.88 -16.32
CA GLN A 209 6.54 11.35 -15.04
C GLN A 209 6.60 10.21 -14.01
N LEU A 210 5.58 9.34 -13.96
CA LEU A 210 5.61 8.15 -13.12
C LEU A 210 6.75 7.19 -13.51
N GLY A 211 6.93 6.95 -14.82
CA GLY A 211 7.99 6.09 -15.35
C GLY A 211 9.38 6.60 -15.00
N LEU A 212 9.63 7.90 -15.21
CA LEU A 212 10.90 8.56 -14.85
C LEU A 212 11.14 8.54 -13.35
N GLY A 213 10.14 8.94 -12.55
CA GLY A 213 10.24 8.96 -11.09
C GLY A 213 10.57 7.58 -10.52
N ARG A 214 9.90 6.53 -11.00
CA ARG A 214 10.21 5.14 -10.63
C ARG A 214 11.60 4.71 -11.08
N CYS A 215 12.00 5.06 -12.30
CA CYS A 215 13.31 4.71 -12.82
C CYS A 215 14.44 5.27 -11.93
N TYR A 216 14.36 6.56 -11.58
CA TYR A 216 15.32 7.18 -10.68
C TYR A 216 15.24 6.65 -9.25
N PHE A 217 14.04 6.36 -8.73
CA PHE A 217 13.87 5.76 -7.41
C PHE A 217 14.56 4.40 -7.32
N GLU A 218 14.31 3.51 -8.27
CA GLU A 218 14.89 2.16 -8.29
C GLU A 218 16.41 2.21 -8.51
N GLN A 219 16.88 3.13 -9.34
CA GLN A 219 18.31 3.40 -9.50
C GLN A 219 18.94 3.90 -8.19
N ALA A 220 18.25 4.78 -7.46
CA ALA A 220 18.71 5.29 -6.17
C ALA A 220 18.80 4.19 -5.11
N MET A 221 17.82 3.28 -5.07
CA MET A 221 17.82 2.12 -4.15
C MET A 221 19.01 1.18 -4.36
N LYS A 222 19.60 1.18 -5.55
CA LYS A 222 20.82 0.39 -5.89
C LYS A 222 22.11 1.20 -5.81
N ALA A 223 22.03 2.51 -5.61
CA ALA A 223 23.19 3.38 -5.45
C ALA A 223 23.48 3.61 -3.96
N GLU A 224 24.62 4.23 -3.67
CA GLU A 224 25.01 4.55 -2.29
C GLU A 224 25.41 6.03 -2.14
N GLY A 225 25.27 6.55 -0.93
CA GLY A 225 25.74 7.87 -0.53
C GLY A 225 25.19 9.01 -1.39
N LYS A 226 26.08 9.92 -1.82
CA LYS A 226 25.69 11.15 -2.52
C LYS A 226 24.99 10.90 -3.85
N GLU A 227 25.34 9.82 -4.55
CA GLU A 227 24.72 9.50 -5.84
C GLU A 227 23.28 9.04 -5.63
N ALA A 228 23.02 8.15 -4.66
CA ALA A 228 21.67 7.76 -4.28
C ALA A 228 20.82 8.98 -3.87
N ALA A 229 21.36 9.88 -3.04
CA ALA A 229 20.65 11.09 -2.64
C ALA A 229 20.24 11.98 -3.82
N LYS A 230 21.10 12.11 -4.84
CA LYS A 230 20.82 12.88 -6.06
C LYS A 230 19.76 12.21 -6.93
N LEU A 231 19.84 10.89 -7.08
CA LEU A 231 18.84 10.11 -7.83
C LEU A 231 17.46 10.18 -7.15
N PHE A 232 17.39 10.10 -5.82
CA PHE A 232 16.14 10.33 -5.10
C PHE A 232 15.59 11.74 -5.32
N GLU A 233 16.44 12.77 -5.44
CA GLU A 233 15.98 14.13 -5.74
C GLU A 233 15.34 14.21 -7.13
N GLN A 234 15.94 13.55 -8.13
CA GLN A 234 15.38 13.44 -9.47
C GLN A 234 14.05 12.67 -9.45
N ALA A 235 13.96 11.60 -8.67
CA ALA A 235 12.72 10.85 -8.49
C ALA A 235 11.61 11.75 -7.91
N VAL A 236 11.93 12.53 -6.88
CA VAL A 236 11.00 13.49 -6.26
C VAL A 236 10.52 14.53 -7.27
N GLU A 237 11.40 15.14 -8.05
CA GLU A 237 11.03 16.14 -9.06
C GLU A 237 9.96 15.59 -10.03
N HIS A 238 10.16 14.36 -10.50
CA HIS A 238 9.21 13.69 -11.39
C HIS A 238 7.89 13.36 -10.70
N PHE A 239 7.92 12.86 -9.47
CA PHE A 239 6.70 12.56 -8.71
C PHE A 239 5.90 13.82 -8.35
N GLU A 240 6.55 14.92 -7.97
CA GLU A 240 5.89 16.21 -7.71
C GLU A 240 5.28 16.78 -8.99
N ARG A 241 5.98 16.68 -10.12
CA ARG A 241 5.44 17.07 -11.43
C ARG A 241 4.26 16.22 -11.83
N GLN A 242 4.30 14.91 -11.55
CA GLN A 242 3.16 14.02 -11.76
C GLN A 242 1.94 14.46 -10.94
N LEU A 243 2.11 14.77 -9.65
CA LEU A 243 1.03 15.27 -8.80
C LEU A 243 0.46 16.60 -9.31
N ALA A 244 1.33 17.52 -9.76
CA ALA A 244 0.91 18.80 -10.30
C ALA A 244 0.08 18.64 -11.58
N LEU A 245 0.47 17.72 -12.47
CA LEU A 245 -0.28 17.39 -13.68
C LEU A 245 -1.60 16.66 -13.36
N ALA A 246 -1.59 15.75 -12.39
CA ALA A 246 -2.81 15.04 -11.97
C ALA A 246 -3.89 16.01 -11.49
N LYS A 247 -3.52 17.07 -10.74
CA LYS A 247 -4.43 18.14 -10.31
C LYS A 247 -5.10 18.90 -11.47
N GLN A 248 -4.52 18.86 -12.67
CA GLN A 248 -5.07 19.55 -13.85
C GLN A 248 -6.06 18.68 -14.64
N LEU A 249 -6.10 17.36 -14.42
CA LEU A 249 -7.10 16.50 -15.08
C LEU A 249 -8.50 16.86 -14.56
N ALA A 250 -9.54 16.77 -15.40
CA ALA A 250 -10.91 17.07 -14.99
C ALA A 250 -11.65 15.87 -14.34
N ASP A 251 -11.07 14.66 -14.42
CA ASP A 251 -11.75 13.41 -14.06
C ASP A 251 -11.56 13.05 -12.57
N GLU A 252 -12.62 13.22 -11.77
CA GLU A 252 -12.67 12.92 -10.32
C GLU A 252 -12.23 11.48 -9.96
N GLN A 253 -12.48 10.48 -10.82
CA GLN A 253 -12.10 9.09 -10.54
C GLN A 253 -10.58 8.82 -10.64
N ASN A 254 -9.86 9.56 -11.49
CA ASN A 254 -8.40 9.44 -11.62
C ASN A 254 -7.65 10.30 -10.58
N HIS A 255 -8.31 11.33 -10.04
CA HIS A 255 -7.79 12.18 -8.97
C HIS A 255 -7.54 11.44 -7.65
N LEU A 256 -8.21 10.32 -7.38
CA LEU A 256 -8.13 9.69 -6.06
C LEU A 256 -7.15 8.50 -6.00
N ARG A 257 -7.01 7.72 -7.08
CA ARG A 257 -6.17 6.50 -7.08
C ARG A 257 -4.69 6.74 -7.39
N GLN A 258 -4.37 7.68 -8.28
CA GLN A 258 -2.99 7.95 -8.69
C GLN A 258 -2.19 8.71 -7.62
N PRO A 259 -2.75 9.72 -6.92
CA PRO A 259 -1.98 10.48 -5.94
C PRO A 259 -1.50 9.66 -4.75
N ASN A 260 -2.27 8.69 -4.26
CA ASN A 260 -1.89 7.90 -3.08
C ASN A 260 -0.63 7.05 -3.32
N LYS A 261 -0.50 6.45 -4.51
CA LYS A 261 0.71 5.69 -4.87
C LYS A 261 1.92 6.61 -5.03
N VAL A 262 1.75 7.80 -5.61
CA VAL A 262 2.84 8.76 -5.80
C VAL A 262 3.30 9.33 -4.46
N GLN A 263 2.36 9.63 -3.55
CA GLN A 263 2.67 10.06 -2.19
C GLN A 263 3.52 9.02 -1.44
N LEU A 264 3.24 7.72 -1.61
CA LEU A 264 4.06 6.65 -1.04
C LEU A 264 5.51 6.71 -1.56
N TYR A 265 5.69 6.85 -2.87
CA TYR A 265 7.04 6.95 -3.45
C TYR A 265 7.76 8.22 -2.96
N LEU A 266 7.08 9.37 -2.88
CA LEU A 266 7.64 10.60 -2.32
C LEU A 266 8.11 10.40 -0.88
N GLY A 267 7.26 9.82 -0.03
CA GLY A 267 7.62 9.51 1.36
C GLY A 267 8.85 8.63 1.45
N ARG A 268 8.93 7.58 0.63
CA ARG A 268 10.10 6.69 0.57
C ARG A 268 11.35 7.42 0.09
N CYS A 269 11.27 8.25 -0.96
CA CYS A 269 12.39 9.07 -1.41
C CYS A 269 12.90 9.97 -0.28
N TYR A 270 12.00 10.68 0.39
CA TYR A 270 12.37 11.57 1.50
C TYR A 270 12.97 10.82 2.68
N PHE A 271 12.43 9.66 3.03
CA PHE A 271 12.96 8.83 4.10
C PHE A 271 14.38 8.33 3.79
N GLU A 272 14.60 7.78 2.60
CA GLU A 272 15.92 7.28 2.20
C GLU A 272 16.94 8.42 2.04
N GLN A 273 16.54 9.57 1.49
CA GLN A 273 17.38 10.77 1.48
C GLN A 273 17.74 11.22 2.90
N ALA A 274 16.76 11.22 3.81
CA ALA A 274 16.98 11.62 5.20
C ALA A 274 17.98 10.71 5.89
N LYS A 275 17.90 9.39 5.69
CA LYS A 275 18.88 8.41 6.17
C LYS A 275 20.29 8.69 5.65
N ILE A 276 20.42 8.99 4.34
CA ILE A 276 21.73 9.25 3.72
C ILE A 276 22.34 10.56 4.22
N GLN A 277 21.51 11.60 4.38
CA GLN A 277 21.97 12.95 4.69
C GLN A 277 21.98 13.26 6.20
N GLN A 278 21.36 12.41 7.01
CA GLN A 278 21.02 12.64 8.43
C GLN A 278 20.26 13.97 8.63
N LYS A 279 19.26 14.19 7.78
CA LYS A 279 18.39 15.39 7.80
C LYS A 279 16.94 14.99 7.61
N TRP A 280 16.16 15.13 8.66
CA TRP A 280 14.83 14.54 8.76
C TRP A 280 13.69 15.53 8.51
N GLU A 281 14.00 16.83 8.43
CA GLU A 281 13.02 17.91 8.33
C GLU A 281 12.08 17.73 7.14
N ARG A 282 12.64 17.47 5.95
CA ARG A 282 11.85 17.30 4.71
C ARG A 282 10.95 16.07 4.78
N TYR A 283 11.45 14.96 5.31
CA TYR A 283 10.66 13.74 5.50
C TYR A 283 9.53 13.95 6.48
N PHE A 284 9.83 14.57 7.62
CA PHE A 284 8.86 14.81 8.67
C PHE A 284 7.80 15.85 8.25
N ASP A 285 8.19 16.88 7.53
CA ASP A 285 7.26 17.86 6.96
C ASP A 285 6.31 17.21 5.95
N TRP A 286 6.81 16.31 5.10
CA TRP A 286 5.95 15.49 4.22
C TRP A 286 4.97 14.64 5.04
N LYS A 287 5.44 13.96 6.09
CA LYS A 287 4.61 13.10 6.95
C LYS A 287 3.50 13.88 7.64
N LYS A 288 3.82 15.07 8.19
CA LYS A 288 2.82 16.00 8.75
C LYS A 288 1.80 16.44 7.70
N GLN A 289 2.25 16.84 6.51
CA GLN A 289 1.35 17.28 5.43
C GLN A 289 0.42 16.16 4.97
N LYS A 290 0.92 14.93 4.90
CA LYS A 290 0.11 13.75 4.58
C LYS A 290 -0.99 13.53 5.63
N ILE A 291 -0.61 13.46 6.91
CA ILE A 291 -1.57 13.28 8.02
C ILE A 291 -2.57 14.44 8.08
N GLN A 292 -2.12 15.67 7.88
CA GLN A 292 -2.99 16.85 7.84
C GLN A 292 -4.02 16.73 6.72
N GLY A 293 -3.58 16.36 5.52
CA GLY A 293 -4.46 16.14 4.37
C GLY A 293 -5.46 15.02 4.60
N ASP A 294 -5.01 13.89 5.16
CA ASP A 294 -5.82 12.70 5.40
C ASP A 294 -6.90 12.91 6.49
N LEU A 295 -6.60 13.68 7.55
CA LEU A 295 -7.48 13.83 8.71
C LEU A 295 -8.26 15.15 8.76
N PHE A 296 -7.62 16.24 8.36
CA PHE A 296 -8.14 17.60 8.56
C PHE A 296 -8.41 18.35 7.24
N GLY A 297 -7.98 17.77 6.11
CA GLY A 297 -8.09 18.35 4.77
C GLY A 297 -7.02 19.40 4.48
N THR A 298 -6.94 19.81 3.21
CA THR A 298 -6.03 20.89 2.78
C THR A 298 -6.54 22.25 3.26
N GLN A 299 -5.95 22.77 4.33
CA GLN A 299 -6.07 24.19 4.65
C GLN A 299 -5.26 24.98 3.61
N GLU A 300 -5.90 25.96 2.96
CA GLU A 300 -5.14 26.94 2.18
C GLU A 300 -4.08 27.58 3.09
N ARG A 301 -2.86 27.77 2.57
CA ARG A 301 -1.71 28.40 3.27
C ARG A 301 -1.94 29.85 3.73
N THR A 302 -3.19 30.30 3.77
CA THR A 302 -3.64 31.60 4.29
C THR A 302 -3.79 31.62 5.81
N GLN A 303 -3.76 30.47 6.50
CA GLN A 303 -3.64 30.46 7.97
C GLN A 303 -2.21 30.81 8.38
N LYS A 304 -2.04 32.00 8.96
CA LYS A 304 -0.76 32.53 9.48
C LYS A 304 -0.43 32.06 10.89
N GLU A 305 -1.38 31.45 11.60
CA GLU A 305 -1.25 31.13 13.02
C GLU A 305 -1.30 29.61 13.21
N LYS A 306 -0.33 29.11 13.98
CA LYS A 306 -0.23 27.70 14.39
C LYS A 306 -1.42 27.37 15.30
N THR A 307 -2.03 26.21 15.11
CA THR A 307 -3.23 25.75 15.83
C THR A 307 -2.97 24.50 16.67
N VAL A 308 -3.88 24.16 17.58
CA VAL A 308 -3.87 22.90 18.35
C VAL A 308 -3.84 21.67 17.42
N ILE A 309 -4.48 21.76 16.25
CA ILE A 309 -4.45 20.71 15.22
C ILE A 309 -3.02 20.48 14.71
N ASP A 310 -2.21 21.53 14.56
CA ASP A 310 -0.82 21.37 14.11
C ASP A 310 0.02 20.59 15.12
N ASP A 311 -0.21 20.80 16.42
CA ASP A 311 0.46 20.06 17.49
C ASP A 311 0.01 18.60 17.53
N ILE A 312 -1.29 18.34 17.40
CA ILE A 312 -1.86 16.99 17.31
C ILE A 312 -1.32 16.25 16.08
N THR A 313 -1.28 16.91 14.91
CA THR A 313 -0.69 16.37 13.68
C THR A 313 0.79 16.07 13.86
N THR A 314 1.53 16.93 14.57
CA THR A 314 2.95 16.69 14.87
C THR A 314 3.12 15.48 15.77
N ILE A 315 2.33 15.35 16.84
CA ILE A 315 2.35 14.18 17.74
C ILE A 315 1.99 12.90 16.97
N LEU A 316 0.93 12.92 16.15
CA LEU A 316 0.57 11.79 15.28
C LEU A 316 1.69 11.44 14.30
N ALA A 317 2.33 12.44 13.69
CA ALA A 317 3.45 12.21 12.78
C ALA A 317 4.66 11.59 13.50
N VAL A 318 4.90 11.93 14.77
CA VAL A 318 5.93 11.26 15.56
C VAL A 318 5.52 9.81 15.86
N LEU A 319 4.29 9.57 16.31
CA LEU A 319 3.87 8.27 16.85
C LEU A 319 3.44 7.27 15.77
N ASN A 320 2.95 7.71 14.62
CA ASN A 320 2.63 6.84 13.50
C ASN A 320 3.89 6.19 12.93
N ILE A 321 3.89 4.88 12.70
CA ILE A 321 5.01 4.13 12.14
C ILE A 321 4.59 3.57 10.77
N PRO A 322 4.92 4.24 9.66
CA PRO A 322 4.62 3.73 8.32
C PRO A 322 5.51 2.51 7.97
N PRO A 323 5.12 1.71 6.96
CA PRO A 323 5.88 0.54 6.52
C PRO A 323 7.38 0.81 6.26
N MET A 324 7.69 1.99 5.69
CA MET A 324 9.08 2.37 5.40
C MET A 324 9.93 2.60 6.66
N GLU A 325 9.32 3.03 7.78
CA GLU A 325 10.01 3.18 9.06
C GLU A 325 10.06 1.86 9.83
N LEU A 326 9.01 1.04 9.74
CA LEU A 326 8.98 -0.28 10.38
C LEU A 326 10.00 -1.24 9.76
N GLY A 327 10.17 -1.20 8.43
CA GLY A 327 11.06 -2.11 7.71
C GLY A 327 10.75 -3.57 8.06
N SER A 328 11.77 -4.32 8.46
CA SER A 328 11.67 -5.73 8.88
C SER A 328 11.72 -5.91 10.40
N ILE A 329 11.37 -4.88 11.18
CA ILE A 329 11.30 -4.98 12.63
C ILE A 329 10.16 -5.94 12.99
N PRO A 330 10.44 -7.05 13.69
CA PRO A 330 9.41 -7.99 14.09
C PRO A 330 8.61 -7.44 15.28
N LEU A 331 7.32 -7.74 15.29
CA LEU A 331 6.40 -7.35 16.36
C LEU A 331 5.67 -8.57 16.90
N ALA A 332 5.49 -8.63 18.22
CA ALA A 332 4.88 -9.75 18.92
C ALA A 332 3.48 -9.41 19.44
N HIS A 333 2.52 -10.30 19.18
CA HIS A 333 1.22 -10.30 19.83
C HIS A 333 1.13 -11.50 20.78
N TYR A 334 0.98 -11.21 22.07
CA TYR A 334 0.86 -12.25 23.10
C TYR A 334 -0.61 -12.62 23.31
N THR A 335 -0.87 -13.92 23.30
CA THR A 335 -2.23 -14.45 23.43
C THR A 335 -2.24 -15.78 24.17
N SER A 336 -3.42 -16.33 24.42
CA SER A 336 -3.56 -17.64 25.06
C SER A 336 -3.52 -18.75 24.00
N PRO A 337 -3.13 -20.00 24.33
CA PRO A 337 -3.10 -21.09 23.36
C PRO A 337 -4.48 -21.38 22.79
N SER A 338 -5.55 -21.27 23.59
CA SER A 338 -6.91 -21.46 23.08
C SER A 338 -7.34 -20.38 22.08
N VAL A 339 -6.86 -19.14 22.24
CA VAL A 339 -7.06 -18.09 21.23
C VAL A 339 -6.21 -18.37 19.99
N CYS A 340 -4.94 -18.75 20.16
CA CYS A 340 -4.05 -19.14 19.07
C CYS A 340 -4.68 -20.25 18.21
N GLU A 341 -5.16 -21.34 18.83
CA GLU A 341 -5.82 -22.45 18.13
C GLU A 341 -7.03 -22.00 17.30
N ARG A 342 -7.83 -21.05 17.81
CA ARG A 342 -8.98 -20.49 17.07
C ARG A 342 -8.56 -19.61 15.90
N LEU A 343 -7.49 -18.83 16.04
CA LEU A 343 -6.95 -17.96 14.99
C LEU A 343 -6.36 -18.77 13.83
N PHE A 344 -5.81 -19.95 14.11
CA PHE A 344 -5.28 -20.86 13.09
C PHE A 344 -6.28 -21.93 12.62
N GLY A 345 -7.51 -21.93 13.15
CA GLY A 345 -8.53 -22.92 12.79
C GLY A 345 -8.19 -24.35 13.20
N ILE A 346 -7.38 -24.52 14.26
CA ILE A 346 -6.96 -25.83 14.78
C ILE A 346 -8.09 -26.49 15.58
N VAL A 347 -8.91 -25.69 16.28
CA VAL A 347 -10.06 -26.16 17.06
C VAL A 347 -11.30 -25.35 16.72
N SER A 348 -12.38 -26.01 16.26
CA SER A 348 -13.70 -25.38 16.10
C SER A 348 -14.43 -25.29 17.43
N ASP A 349 -15.13 -24.18 17.68
CA ASP A 349 -15.95 -23.99 18.89
C ASP A 349 -16.83 -25.22 19.17
N LYS A 350 -16.56 -25.93 20.28
CA LYS A 350 -17.41 -27.01 20.81
C LYS A 350 -18.71 -26.49 21.45
N THR A 351 -19.27 -25.38 20.97
CA THR A 351 -20.47 -24.75 21.58
C THR A 351 -21.79 -25.29 21.04
N ASN A 352 -21.76 -26.26 20.11
CA ASN A 352 -22.92 -27.11 19.83
C ASN A 352 -22.74 -28.45 20.54
N ASP A 353 -23.41 -28.63 21.68
CA ASP A 353 -23.43 -29.86 22.51
C ASP A 353 -23.99 -31.13 21.81
N LYS A 354 -23.94 -31.25 20.47
CA LYS A 354 -24.48 -32.40 19.72
C LYS A 354 -23.76 -32.71 18.40
N ALA A 355 -22.44 -32.79 18.37
CA ALA A 355 -21.74 -33.41 17.24
C ALA A 355 -20.73 -34.44 17.75
N ASP A 356 -20.86 -35.67 17.28
CA ASP A 356 -19.96 -36.79 17.56
C ASP A 356 -18.50 -36.42 17.26
N ASP A 357 -17.58 -36.93 18.08
CA ASP A 357 -16.12 -36.69 18.09
C ASP A 357 -15.34 -37.07 16.80
N ASN A 358 -16.00 -37.25 15.65
CA ASN A 358 -15.40 -37.75 14.41
C ASN A 358 -15.61 -36.91 13.15
N ASP A 359 -16.23 -35.73 13.22
CA ASP A 359 -16.30 -34.84 12.05
C ASP A 359 -15.00 -34.02 11.90
N PRO A 360 -14.37 -34.00 10.71
CA PRO A 360 -13.19 -33.17 10.48
C PRO A 360 -13.52 -31.69 10.67
N VAL A 361 -12.62 -30.96 11.33
CA VAL A 361 -12.70 -29.51 11.54
C VAL A 361 -12.97 -28.83 10.19
N ASP A 362 -14.11 -28.14 10.06
CA ASP A 362 -14.41 -27.33 8.88
C ASP A 362 -13.43 -26.16 8.84
N SER A 363 -12.35 -26.31 8.06
CA SER A 363 -11.29 -25.32 7.86
C SER A 363 -11.80 -23.98 7.31
N ASN A 364 -13.08 -23.88 6.96
CA ASN A 364 -13.73 -22.64 6.52
C ASN A 364 -14.28 -21.77 7.66
N LYS A 365 -14.16 -22.17 8.94
CA LYS A 365 -14.58 -21.35 10.10
C LYS A 365 -13.40 -20.85 10.93
N VAL A 366 -12.50 -20.08 10.32
CA VAL A 366 -11.42 -19.39 11.04
C VAL A 366 -11.95 -18.11 11.67
N SER A 367 -11.61 -17.88 12.94
CA SER A 367 -11.93 -16.63 13.61
C SER A 367 -10.91 -15.57 13.23
N PRO A 368 -11.31 -14.37 12.76
CA PRO A 368 -10.37 -13.29 12.53
C PRO A 368 -9.77 -12.81 13.86
N MET A 369 -8.57 -12.26 13.79
CA MET A 369 -7.99 -11.48 14.89
C MET A 369 -8.95 -10.34 15.24
N ARG A 370 -9.07 -10.07 16.54
CA ARG A 370 -10.00 -9.07 17.07
C ARG A 370 -9.24 -7.84 17.51
N ILE A 371 -9.86 -6.69 17.33
CA ILE A 371 -9.45 -5.42 17.93
C ILE A 371 -10.42 -5.14 19.08
N GLY A 372 -9.89 -5.04 20.30
CA GLY A 372 -10.67 -4.94 21.53
C GLY A 372 -11.00 -3.48 21.86
N SER A 373 -12.14 -3.25 22.53
CA SER A 373 -12.51 -1.92 23.01
C SER A 373 -11.65 -1.48 24.20
N SER A 374 -11.24 -0.21 24.21
CA SER A 374 -10.48 0.45 25.28
C SER A 374 -11.17 0.32 26.65
N THR A 375 -12.49 0.20 26.68
CA THR A 375 -13.30 0.05 27.91
C THR A 375 -12.93 -1.17 28.76
N TYR A 376 -12.35 -2.21 28.14
CA TYR A 376 -12.03 -3.48 28.81
C TYR A 376 -10.52 -3.73 28.93
N MET A 377 -9.70 -2.71 28.74
CA MET A 377 -8.25 -2.83 28.81
C MET A 377 -7.77 -2.98 30.26
N ASN A 378 -6.58 -3.57 30.41
CA ASN A 378 -5.96 -3.80 31.72
C ASN A 378 -5.55 -2.50 32.42
N ASP A 379 -5.27 -1.45 31.64
CA ASP A 379 -5.02 -0.10 32.13
C ASP A 379 -6.32 0.72 32.04
N PRO A 380 -7.06 0.93 33.15
CA PRO A 380 -8.27 1.73 33.12
C PRO A 380 -7.98 3.24 32.98
N THR A 381 -6.74 3.67 33.25
CA THR A 381 -6.28 5.08 33.20
C THR A 381 -5.73 5.46 31.82
N GLU A 382 -5.85 4.55 30.86
CA GLU A 382 -5.39 4.74 29.49
C GLU A 382 -5.96 6.01 28.87
N GLY A 383 -5.09 6.91 28.41
CA GLY A 383 -5.48 8.22 27.88
C GLY A 383 -5.76 9.31 28.92
N GLU A 384 -5.77 9.02 30.22
CA GLU A 384 -5.89 10.04 31.29
C GLU A 384 -4.58 10.82 31.46
N GLY A 385 -3.43 10.14 31.38
CA GLY A 385 -2.12 10.78 31.57
C GLY A 385 -1.84 11.94 30.61
N LEU A 386 -2.35 11.89 29.37
CA LEU A 386 -2.24 13.02 28.43
C LEU A 386 -3.09 14.20 28.89
N LEU A 387 -4.31 13.95 29.38
CA LEU A 387 -5.21 15.00 29.88
C LEU A 387 -4.64 15.66 31.13
N GLU A 388 -4.04 14.88 32.04
CA GLU A 388 -3.35 15.39 33.22
C GLU A 388 -2.13 16.26 32.85
N LEU A 389 -1.35 15.82 31.86
CA LEU A 389 -0.21 16.58 31.34
C LEU A 389 -0.65 17.95 30.77
N LEU A 390 -1.83 17.99 30.15
CA LEU A 390 -2.43 19.20 29.59
C LEU A 390 -3.25 20.01 30.60
N ASN A 391 -3.39 19.55 31.84
CA ASN A 391 -4.22 20.17 32.88
C ASN A 391 -5.72 20.27 32.49
N LEU A 392 -6.25 19.23 31.84
CA LEU A 392 -7.62 19.15 31.33
C LEU A 392 -8.50 18.17 32.13
N GLN A 393 -8.28 18.07 33.44
CA GLN A 393 -8.91 17.07 34.32
C GLN A 393 -10.46 17.14 34.39
N ASP A 394 -11.07 18.27 34.00
CA ASP A 394 -12.53 18.47 33.98
C ASP A 394 -13.23 17.97 32.71
N LEU A 395 -12.53 17.25 31.82
CA LEU A 395 -13.16 16.64 30.65
C LEU A 395 -13.83 15.32 31.05
N GLU A 396 -15.14 15.21 30.80
CA GLU A 396 -15.95 13.97 30.88
C GLU A 396 -15.53 12.90 29.85
N LEU A 397 -14.25 12.80 29.55
CA LEU A 397 -13.64 11.80 28.68
C LEU A 397 -13.27 10.57 29.51
N GLU A 398 -14.25 9.98 30.20
CA GLU A 398 -14.02 8.71 30.89
C GLU A 398 -13.98 7.56 29.88
N ASN A 399 -13.06 6.60 30.04
CA ASN A 399 -13.09 5.32 29.31
C ASN A 399 -14.40 4.53 29.54
N LYS A 400 -15.15 4.92 30.59
CA LYS A 400 -16.45 4.42 31.00
C LYS A 400 -17.47 5.55 31.16
N ALA A 401 -17.60 6.42 30.17
CA ALA A 401 -18.74 7.31 30.11
C ALA A 401 -20.05 6.51 29.95
N ASP A 402 -21.15 6.98 30.56
CA ASP A 402 -22.48 6.44 30.29
C ASP A 402 -22.92 6.84 28.87
N SER A 403 -23.01 5.86 27.97
CA SER A 403 -23.46 6.03 26.57
C SER A 403 -22.56 6.94 25.70
N PRO A 404 -21.26 6.62 25.51
CA PRO A 404 -20.41 7.40 24.63
C PRO A 404 -20.87 7.24 23.18
N VAL A 405 -20.71 8.30 22.37
CA VAL A 405 -21.06 8.27 20.94
C VAL A 405 -20.07 7.39 20.16
N HIS A 406 -18.80 7.39 20.57
CA HIS A 406 -17.70 6.66 19.94
C HIS A 406 -16.93 5.84 20.98
N ASN A 407 -16.27 4.78 20.54
CA ASN A 407 -15.38 3.97 21.36
C ASN A 407 -14.09 3.67 20.60
N ALA A 408 -12.97 3.67 21.31
CA ALA A 408 -11.68 3.32 20.73
C ALA A 408 -11.48 1.80 20.79
N PHE A 409 -11.05 1.24 19.68
CA PHE A 409 -10.70 -0.15 19.54
C PHE A 409 -9.23 -0.24 19.13
N PHE A 410 -8.44 -1.02 19.84
CA PHE A 410 -7.08 -1.32 19.40
C PHE A 410 -6.69 -2.77 19.68
N THR A 411 -5.71 -3.23 18.91
CA THR A 411 -4.96 -4.44 19.22
C THR A 411 -3.49 -4.08 19.35
N CYS A 412 -2.83 -4.74 20.30
CA CYS A 412 -1.53 -4.34 20.81
C CYS A 412 -0.46 -5.31 20.33
N PHE A 413 0.68 -4.76 19.96
CA PHE A 413 1.89 -5.47 19.62
C PHE A 413 3.04 -4.96 20.47
N SER A 414 4.07 -5.76 20.64
CA SER A 414 5.27 -5.42 21.40
C SER A 414 6.51 -5.61 20.55
N SER A 415 7.51 -4.72 20.66
CA SER A 415 8.85 -5.00 20.11
C SER A 415 9.59 -6.11 20.84
N ARG A 416 9.09 -6.55 22.00
CA ARG A 416 9.69 -7.65 22.79
C ARG A 416 9.20 -9.00 22.29
N VAL A 417 9.87 -9.50 21.26
CA VAL A 417 9.61 -10.84 20.72
C VAL A 417 10.14 -11.92 21.68
N ASN A 418 9.32 -12.93 21.97
CA ASN A 418 9.69 -14.09 22.79
C ASN A 418 10.27 -13.70 24.18
N ASP A 419 9.64 -12.76 24.86
CA ASP A 419 10.08 -12.20 26.13
C ASP A 419 9.31 -12.80 27.31
N LEU A 420 10.04 -13.28 28.32
CA LEU A 420 9.45 -13.96 29.48
C LEU A 420 8.54 -13.05 30.31
N ASN A 421 8.83 -11.75 30.40
CA ASN A 421 7.96 -10.81 31.11
C ASN A 421 6.65 -10.64 30.35
N GLN A 422 6.70 -10.57 29.02
CA GLN A 422 5.48 -10.50 28.20
C GLN A 422 4.65 -11.79 28.28
N PHE A 423 5.29 -12.96 28.28
CA PHE A 423 4.58 -14.22 28.59
C PHE A 423 3.96 -14.22 29.99
N ARG A 424 4.69 -13.72 31.00
CA ARG A 424 4.17 -13.63 32.37
C ARG A 424 2.99 -12.68 32.48
N LEU A 425 2.93 -11.61 31.69
CA LEU A 425 1.87 -10.60 31.77
C LEU A 425 0.67 -10.93 30.88
N TYR A 426 0.91 -11.32 29.62
CA TYR A 426 -0.09 -11.41 28.56
C TYR A 426 -0.24 -12.81 27.97
N GLY A 427 0.83 -13.61 27.98
CA GLY A 427 0.78 -15.02 27.56
C GLY A 427 0.21 -15.94 28.65
N LYS A 428 -1.09 -15.83 28.93
CA LYS A 428 -1.77 -16.62 29.97
C LYS A 428 -2.93 -17.43 29.42
N GLU A 429 -3.06 -18.67 29.87
CA GLU A 429 -4.25 -19.50 29.71
C GLU A 429 -4.81 -19.80 31.10
N ASN A 430 -6.12 -19.63 31.29
CA ASN A 430 -6.78 -19.85 32.59
C ASN A 430 -6.08 -19.16 33.78
N SER A 431 -5.57 -17.95 33.55
CA SER A 431 -4.82 -17.14 34.52
C SER A 431 -3.49 -17.75 34.99
N VAL A 432 -2.99 -18.81 34.33
CA VAL A 432 -1.66 -19.37 34.60
C VAL A 432 -0.62 -18.51 33.88
N GLU A 433 0.29 -17.90 34.63
CA GLU A 433 1.38 -17.11 34.05
C GLU A 433 2.28 -17.95 33.14
N ALA A 434 2.81 -17.35 32.07
CA ALA A 434 3.79 -17.99 31.21
C ALA A 434 3.30 -19.34 30.64
N SER A 435 2.06 -19.37 30.17
CA SER A 435 1.41 -20.55 29.56
C SER A 435 0.84 -20.25 28.17
N GLY A 436 1.01 -19.03 27.67
CA GLY A 436 0.48 -18.55 26.41
C GLY A 436 1.39 -18.72 25.20
N CYS A 437 1.00 -18.02 24.14
CA CYS A 437 1.66 -17.97 22.84
C CYS A 437 2.11 -16.54 22.54
N CYS A 438 3.21 -16.43 21.81
CA CYS A 438 3.71 -15.20 21.19
C CYS A 438 3.63 -15.39 19.67
N LEU A 439 2.73 -14.66 19.02
CA LEU A 439 2.59 -14.62 17.57
C LEU A 439 3.50 -13.51 17.03
N VAL A 440 4.42 -13.84 16.12
CA VAL A 440 5.38 -12.89 15.56
C VAL A 440 4.96 -12.48 14.16
N PHE A 441 4.94 -11.17 13.95
CA PHE A 441 4.56 -10.51 12.70
C PHE A 441 5.76 -9.76 12.11
N ASN A 442 5.74 -9.54 10.80
CA ASN A 442 6.65 -8.67 10.06
C ASN A 442 8.13 -9.08 10.06
N LYS A 443 8.43 -10.36 10.27
CA LYS A 443 9.81 -10.87 10.16
C LYS A 443 10.37 -10.67 8.75
N ASN A 444 9.50 -10.78 7.74
CA ASN A 444 9.85 -10.58 6.33
C ASN A 444 9.66 -9.14 5.84
N GLY A 445 9.13 -8.23 6.69
CA GLY A 445 8.91 -6.82 6.35
C GLY A 445 7.73 -6.56 5.40
N ASP A 446 6.81 -7.51 5.24
CA ASP A 446 5.71 -7.50 4.28
C ASP A 446 4.31 -7.49 4.94
N TRP A 447 4.24 -7.50 6.28
CA TRP A 447 2.97 -7.45 7.00
C TRP A 447 2.29 -6.08 6.86
N LEU A 448 2.99 -5.02 7.29
CA LEU A 448 2.39 -3.69 7.34
C LEU A 448 2.33 -3.11 5.94
N LYS A 449 1.13 -3.15 5.34
CA LYS A 449 0.84 -2.48 4.07
C LYS A 449 0.54 -1.01 4.32
N GLU A 450 0.74 -0.17 3.30
CA GLU A 450 0.54 1.28 3.45
C GLU A 450 -0.90 1.59 3.91
N PRO A 451 -1.07 2.17 5.11
CA PRO A 451 -2.38 2.44 5.67
C PRO A 451 -2.88 3.83 5.26
N ASP A 452 -4.19 3.97 5.19
CA ASP A 452 -4.84 5.28 5.20
C ASP A 452 -4.98 5.72 6.66
N VAL A 453 -4.33 6.81 7.06
CA VAL A 453 -4.35 7.26 8.47
C VAL A 453 -5.77 7.61 8.91
N SER A 454 -6.62 8.06 7.98
CA SER A 454 -8.03 8.34 8.26
C SER A 454 -8.82 7.09 8.65
N ALA A 455 -8.37 5.88 8.28
CA ALA A 455 -9.04 4.63 8.61
C ALA A 455 -9.25 4.44 10.13
N SER A 456 -8.34 4.99 10.95
CA SER A 456 -8.48 5.01 12.41
C SER A 456 -9.61 5.90 12.93
N PHE A 457 -10.06 6.88 12.15
CA PHE A 457 -10.84 8.01 12.65
C PHE A 457 -12.04 8.40 11.79
N ARG A 458 -12.36 7.65 10.72
CA ARG A 458 -13.46 7.97 9.79
C ARG A 458 -14.80 8.25 10.47
N SER A 459 -15.05 7.67 11.65
CA SER A 459 -16.27 7.90 12.42
C SER A 459 -16.37 9.32 13.02
N PHE A 460 -15.28 10.07 13.14
CA PHE A 460 -15.29 11.48 13.59
C PHE A 460 -15.62 12.46 12.47
N THR A 461 -15.22 12.13 11.25
CA THR A 461 -15.38 12.99 10.08
C THR A 461 -16.77 12.76 9.49
N ASN A 462 -17.79 13.46 10.01
CA ASN A 462 -19.17 13.47 9.49
C ASN A 462 -19.32 14.00 8.04
N LYS A 463 -18.25 14.09 7.25
CA LYS A 463 -18.36 14.34 5.83
C LYS A 463 -18.68 13.02 5.14
N GLN A 464 -19.92 12.94 4.66
CA GLN A 464 -20.40 11.97 3.69
C GLN A 464 -19.36 11.75 2.60
N ASN A 465 -18.61 10.67 2.72
CA ASN A 465 -17.88 10.03 1.63
C ASN A 465 -18.62 8.72 1.32
N GLU A 466 -19.94 8.79 1.18
CA GLU A 466 -20.73 7.64 0.68
C GLU A 466 -20.30 7.27 -0.75
N ASP A 467 -19.79 8.23 -1.52
CA ASP A 467 -19.23 8.01 -2.86
C ASP A 467 -17.88 7.26 -2.88
N PHE A 468 -17.20 7.11 -1.74
CA PHE A 468 -15.92 6.40 -1.64
C PHE A 468 -16.05 4.90 -1.39
N LYS A 469 -17.24 4.43 -0.97
CA LYS A 469 -17.44 3.03 -0.58
C LYS A 469 -17.49 2.08 -1.79
N GLU A 470 -18.05 2.52 -2.91
CA GLU A 470 -18.27 1.65 -4.09
C GLU A 470 -17.01 1.41 -4.95
N LEU A 471 -15.96 2.23 -4.81
CA LEU A 471 -14.77 2.15 -5.69
C LEU A 471 -13.62 1.30 -5.13
N ILE A 472 -13.64 0.91 -3.85
CA ILE A 472 -12.66 -0.04 -3.28
C ILE A 472 -13.13 -1.49 -3.53
N GLU A 473 -14.43 -1.72 -3.67
CA GLU A 473 -15.03 -3.06 -3.72
C GLU A 473 -14.80 -3.81 -5.06
N ALA A 474 -14.36 -3.13 -6.13
CA ALA A 474 -14.34 -3.74 -7.46
C ALA A 474 -13.08 -4.55 -7.84
N ASP A 475 -11.98 -4.51 -7.07
CA ASP A 475 -10.71 -5.17 -7.47
C ASP A 475 -10.07 -6.10 -6.42
N VAL A 476 -10.72 -6.34 -5.27
CA VAL A 476 -10.27 -7.36 -4.31
C VAL A 476 -11.47 -8.17 -3.82
N ALA A 477 -11.99 -9.03 -4.71
CA ALA A 477 -12.87 -10.11 -4.30
C ALA A 477 -12.05 -11.14 -3.52
N GLY A 478 -11.83 -10.87 -2.23
CA GLY A 478 -11.13 -11.74 -1.29
C GLY A 478 -10.44 -10.96 -0.17
N LEU A 479 -11.15 -10.80 0.97
CA LEU A 479 -10.76 -10.17 2.24
C LEU A 479 -10.94 -8.63 2.34
N LYS A 480 -11.90 -8.23 3.19
CA LYS A 480 -12.17 -6.87 3.68
C LYS A 480 -11.13 -6.44 4.74
N ASP A 481 -9.84 -6.58 4.48
CA ASP A 481 -8.82 -6.17 5.45
C ASP A 481 -8.53 -4.68 5.25
N GLU A 482 -9.15 -3.81 6.06
CA GLU A 482 -8.75 -2.41 6.17
C GLU A 482 -7.33 -2.35 6.77
N ASN A 483 -6.32 -1.95 5.99
CA ASN A 483 -4.98 -1.70 6.53
C ASN A 483 -5.04 -0.53 7.53
N LEU A 484 -5.03 -0.86 8.82
CA LEU A 484 -4.98 0.14 9.87
C LEU A 484 -3.55 0.67 10.05
N PRO A 485 -3.39 1.97 10.37
CA PRO A 485 -2.10 2.53 10.70
C PRO A 485 -1.58 1.99 12.03
N LEU A 486 -0.28 1.73 12.06
CA LEU A 486 0.46 1.35 13.25
C LEU A 486 0.94 2.60 13.97
N TYR A 487 0.76 2.65 15.29
CA TYR A 487 1.26 3.73 16.14
C TYR A 487 2.11 3.16 17.26
N GLN A 488 3.21 3.83 17.58
CA GLN A 488 3.99 3.58 18.78
C GLN A 488 3.35 4.30 19.97
N VAL A 489 3.34 3.65 21.13
CA VAL A 489 2.85 4.24 22.39
C VAL A 489 3.96 5.02 23.10
N ALA A 490 3.63 6.22 23.57
CA ALA A 490 4.47 7.03 24.45
C ALA A 490 4.06 6.85 25.92
N TYR A 491 5.03 6.80 26.83
CA TYR A 491 4.77 6.56 28.25
C TYR A 491 4.95 7.82 29.09
N ILE A 492 3.97 8.13 29.93
CA ILE A 492 3.95 9.33 30.80
C ILE A 492 4.18 8.93 32.25
N ALA A 493 5.05 9.67 32.94
CA ALA A 493 5.29 9.54 34.36
C ALA A 493 5.16 10.89 35.06
N TYR A 494 4.67 10.91 36.30
CA TYR A 494 4.95 12.01 37.21
C TYR A 494 6.44 12.05 37.56
N TYR A 495 6.96 13.26 37.77
CA TYR A 495 8.32 13.40 38.26
C TYR A 495 8.46 12.82 39.66
N ASP A 496 9.40 11.89 39.80
CA ASP A 496 9.83 11.27 41.05
C ASP A 496 11.36 11.11 40.95
N GLU A 497 12.10 11.39 42.03
CA GLU A 497 13.57 11.25 42.08
C GLU A 497 14.07 9.84 41.68
N TYR A 498 13.26 8.79 41.86
CA TYR A 498 13.55 7.43 41.41
C TYR A 498 13.34 7.23 39.90
N ILE A 499 12.39 7.95 39.30
CA ILE A 499 12.09 7.91 37.86
C ILE A 499 13.09 8.79 37.09
N ALA A 500 13.54 9.89 37.71
CA ALA A 500 14.48 10.88 37.16
C ALA A 500 15.83 10.30 36.75
N LYS A 501 16.26 9.19 37.37
CA LYS A 501 17.65 8.75 37.25
C LYS A 501 18.08 8.21 35.89
N GLU A 502 17.20 7.73 34.99
CA GLU A 502 17.65 7.21 33.67
C GLU A 502 16.57 6.77 32.67
N LYS A 503 15.27 6.99 32.92
CA LYS A 503 14.23 6.25 32.17
C LYS A 503 13.31 7.06 31.27
N CYS A 504 13.22 8.38 31.44
CA CYS A 504 12.45 9.28 30.57
C CYS A 504 13.41 10.16 29.76
N THR A 505 13.03 10.48 28.52
CA THR A 505 13.85 11.25 27.57
C THR A 505 13.38 12.69 27.42
N ILE A 506 12.11 12.99 27.73
CA ILE A 506 11.55 14.34 27.68
C ILE A 506 11.06 14.71 29.07
N TRP A 507 11.39 15.90 29.53
CA TRP A 507 10.98 16.45 30.82
C TRP A 507 10.16 17.73 30.63
N LEU A 508 8.99 17.79 31.25
CA LEU A 508 7.99 18.84 31.08
C LEU A 508 7.58 19.40 32.44
N PRO A 509 7.42 20.74 32.62
CA PRO A 509 7.50 21.76 31.58
C PRO A 509 8.92 22.09 31.10
N ASN A 510 9.93 21.82 31.92
CA ASN A 510 11.35 21.94 31.57
C ASN A 510 12.19 21.01 32.46
N GLU A 511 13.48 20.87 32.13
CA GLU A 511 14.43 20.00 32.85
C GLU A 511 14.83 20.55 34.23
N GLU A 512 14.70 21.85 34.47
CA GLU A 512 15.08 22.48 35.74
C GLU A 512 14.02 22.27 36.84
N ASN A 513 12.75 22.21 36.46
CA ASN A 513 11.62 21.96 37.36
C ASN A 513 10.58 21.04 36.70
N PRO A 514 10.93 19.76 36.48
CA PRO A 514 10.05 18.81 35.82
C PRO A 514 8.86 18.41 36.72
N LYS A 515 7.68 18.36 36.11
CA LYS A 515 6.46 17.78 36.69
C LYS A 515 6.14 16.42 36.06
N PHE A 516 6.45 16.26 34.78
CA PHE A 516 6.20 15.05 34.01
C PHE A 516 7.44 14.60 33.25
N GLY A 517 7.60 13.30 33.08
CA GLY A 517 8.57 12.67 32.19
C GLY A 517 7.88 11.86 31.11
N ILE A 518 8.35 11.96 29.86
CA ILE A 518 7.89 11.12 28.74
C ILE A 518 9.01 10.18 28.33
N ARG A 519 8.65 8.92 28.11
CA ARG A 519 9.53 7.90 27.52
C ARG A 519 8.93 7.43 26.20
N LEU A 520 9.69 7.61 25.12
CA LEU A 520 9.43 7.01 23.82
C LEU A 520 10.64 6.15 23.47
N LYS A 521 10.42 4.90 23.10
CA LYS A 521 11.51 3.99 22.69
C LYS A 521 11.94 4.27 21.24
N PRO A 522 13.22 4.03 20.88
CA PRO A 522 13.61 4.03 19.48
C PRO A 522 12.84 2.97 18.69
N VAL A 523 12.57 3.28 17.42
CA VAL A 523 12.03 2.34 16.45
C VAL A 523 13.11 2.11 15.40
N GLY A 524 13.53 0.86 15.26
CA GLY A 524 14.64 0.50 14.39
C GLY A 524 15.99 0.93 14.93
N GLU A 525 16.99 0.96 14.04
CA GLU A 525 18.40 1.11 14.40
C GLU A 525 18.95 2.52 14.15
N ASN A 526 18.12 3.48 13.73
CA ASN A 526 18.58 4.84 13.41
C ASN A 526 18.44 5.79 14.64
N PRO A 527 19.54 6.09 15.36
CA PRO A 527 19.49 6.95 16.54
C PRO A 527 19.15 8.40 16.18
N ASP A 528 19.67 8.93 15.07
CA ASP A 528 19.44 10.32 14.64
C ASP A 528 17.96 10.57 14.35
N TRP A 529 17.28 9.60 13.71
CA TRP A 529 15.82 9.67 13.52
C TRP A 529 15.07 9.66 14.85
N HIS A 530 15.50 8.83 15.79
CA HIS A 530 14.88 8.76 17.11
C HIS A 530 15.05 10.08 17.88
N GLU A 531 16.25 10.66 17.89
CA GLU A 531 16.53 11.95 18.52
C GLU A 531 15.70 13.07 17.89
N PHE A 532 15.59 13.10 16.56
CA PHE A 532 14.72 14.04 15.85
C PHE A 532 13.26 13.92 16.29
N ARG A 533 12.72 12.68 16.35
CA ARG A 533 11.36 12.40 16.84
C ARG A 533 11.14 12.85 18.28
N ILE A 534 12.14 12.66 19.15
CA ILE A 534 12.09 13.14 20.55
C ILE A 534 12.01 14.67 20.60
N GLY A 535 12.81 15.36 19.78
CA GLY A 535 12.78 16.83 19.69
C GLY A 535 11.42 17.37 19.25
N GLU A 536 10.86 16.82 18.18
CA GLU A 536 9.54 17.23 17.67
C GLU A 536 8.41 16.90 18.65
N LEU A 537 8.46 15.74 19.32
CA LEU A 537 7.47 15.38 20.34
C LEU A 537 7.53 16.31 21.54
N LYS A 538 8.74 16.64 22.03
CA LYS A 538 8.93 17.59 23.14
C LYS A 538 8.31 18.93 22.80
N LYS A 539 8.64 19.47 21.63
CA LYS A 539 8.13 20.76 21.18
C LYS A 539 6.60 20.77 21.05
N ALA A 540 6.02 19.75 20.40
CA ALA A 540 4.58 19.66 20.22
C ALA A 540 3.84 19.54 21.56
N LEU A 541 4.38 18.80 22.54
CA LEU A 541 3.79 18.69 23.88
C LEU A 541 3.92 19.98 24.71
N GLU A 542 5.02 20.73 24.54
CA GLU A 542 5.20 22.04 25.18
C GLU A 542 4.19 23.06 24.63
N ASP A 543 4.05 23.13 23.30
CA ASP A 543 3.14 24.04 22.61
C ASP A 543 1.67 23.70 22.93
N LEU A 544 1.29 22.42 22.85
CA LEU A 544 -0.06 21.96 23.19
C LEU A 544 -0.44 22.26 24.65
N ARG A 545 0.53 22.17 25.58
CA ARG A 545 0.32 22.55 26.99
C ARG A 545 0.22 24.06 27.17
N GLY A 546 0.96 24.85 26.40
CA GLY A 546 0.85 26.31 26.39
C GLY A 546 -0.53 26.80 25.99
N GLU A 547 -1.14 26.12 25.02
CA GLU A 547 -2.49 26.41 24.53
C GLU A 547 -3.62 25.77 25.36
N SER A 548 -3.31 25.01 26.41
CA SER A 548 -4.33 24.19 27.09
C SER A 548 -5.51 24.96 27.68
N ASN A 549 -5.31 26.23 28.04
CA ASN A 549 -6.36 27.14 28.52
C ASN A 549 -7.26 27.70 27.40
N ASN A 550 -6.88 27.54 26.13
CA ASN A 550 -7.58 28.06 24.94
C ASN A 550 -8.26 26.95 24.12
N ILE A 551 -8.14 25.68 24.51
CA ILE A 551 -8.67 24.54 23.76
C ILE A 551 -10.21 24.61 23.74
N GLY A 552 -10.77 24.93 22.56
CA GLY A 552 -12.21 24.96 22.32
C GLY A 552 -12.84 23.56 22.32
N ASN A 553 -14.18 23.50 22.21
CA ASN A 553 -14.90 22.21 22.16
C ASN A 553 -14.56 21.37 20.92
N GLU A 554 -14.18 21.99 19.79
CA GLU A 554 -13.74 21.27 18.59
C GLU A 554 -12.31 20.73 18.75
N ASP A 555 -11.40 21.49 19.36
CA ASP A 555 -10.03 21.06 19.67
C ASP A 555 -10.01 19.91 20.69
N LYS A 556 -10.94 19.90 21.65
CA LYS A 556 -11.13 18.79 22.59
C LYS A 556 -11.45 17.47 21.89
N LYS A 557 -12.24 17.50 20.80
CA LYS A 557 -12.49 16.30 19.99
C LYS A 557 -11.24 15.86 19.24
N ALA A 558 -10.38 16.80 18.85
CA ALA A 558 -9.13 16.47 18.18
C ALA A 558 -8.12 15.77 19.13
N LEU A 559 -8.23 15.94 20.45
CA LEU A 559 -7.37 15.19 21.38
C LEU A 559 -7.64 13.67 21.32
N GLU A 560 -8.83 13.22 20.91
CA GLU A 560 -9.14 11.79 20.73
C GLU A 560 -8.23 11.12 19.69
N TYR A 561 -7.66 11.89 18.74
CA TYR A 561 -6.72 11.35 17.75
C TYR A 561 -5.44 10.79 18.39
N ILE A 562 -5.00 11.37 19.52
CA ILE A 562 -3.73 11.04 20.17
C ILE A 562 -3.90 10.47 21.57
N ARG A 563 -5.09 10.59 22.16
CA ARG A 563 -5.39 10.20 23.55
C ARG A 563 -4.95 8.76 23.86
N TYR A 564 -5.34 7.81 23.02
CA TYR A 564 -5.00 6.39 23.19
C TYR A 564 -3.60 6.02 22.68
N LEU A 565 -2.72 6.99 22.47
CA LEU A 565 -1.31 6.76 22.12
C LEU A 565 -0.37 7.09 23.30
N PHE A 566 -0.92 7.49 24.44
CA PHE A 566 -0.20 7.72 25.68
C PHE A 566 -0.67 6.77 26.78
N LYS A 567 0.30 6.22 27.53
CA LYS A 567 0.06 5.23 28.59
C LYS A 567 0.86 5.56 29.84
N ASP A 568 0.43 5.07 31.00
CA ASP A 568 1.20 5.20 32.23
C ASP A 568 2.56 4.48 32.14
N PHE A 569 3.60 5.10 32.68
CA PHE A 569 4.97 4.61 32.68
C PHE A 569 5.18 3.28 33.43
N ALA A 570 4.26 2.87 34.29
CA ALA A 570 4.23 1.54 34.89
C ALA A 570 4.25 0.44 33.82
N PHE A 571 3.67 0.69 32.65
CA PHE A 571 3.55 -0.24 31.52
C PHE A 571 4.68 -0.13 30.48
N ARG A 572 5.71 0.70 30.72
CA ARG A 572 6.81 0.96 29.77
C ARG A 572 7.56 -0.28 29.25
N ASP A 573 7.52 -1.37 30.01
CA ASP A 573 8.23 -2.60 29.68
C ASP A 573 7.47 -3.42 28.61
N GLU A 574 6.29 -2.96 28.19
CA GLU A 574 5.53 -3.51 27.05
C GLU A 574 6.08 -3.11 25.70
N GLU A 575 6.72 -1.92 25.61
CA GLU A 575 7.24 -1.39 24.35
C GLU A 575 6.20 -1.48 23.21
N GLU A 576 5.04 -0.88 23.48
CA GLU A 576 3.79 -1.18 22.80
C GLU A 576 3.60 -0.42 21.49
N PHE A 577 3.01 -1.10 20.51
CA PHE A 577 2.49 -0.55 19.26
C PHE A 577 1.01 -0.92 19.12
N ARG A 578 0.23 -0.07 18.45
CA ARG A 578 -1.22 -0.22 18.30
C ARG A 578 -1.64 -0.12 16.86
N LEU A 579 -2.52 -1.03 16.44
CA LEU A 579 -3.46 -0.75 15.37
C LEU A 579 -4.71 -0.18 16.02
N LEU A 580 -5.00 1.09 15.76
CA LEU A 580 -6.08 1.84 16.40
C LEU A 580 -7.22 2.09 15.42
N LYS A 581 -8.46 1.99 15.91
CA LYS A 581 -9.66 2.41 15.21
C LYS A 581 -10.70 2.92 16.19
N ILE A 582 -11.18 4.13 15.98
CA ILE A 582 -12.31 4.70 16.69
C ILE A 582 -13.55 4.46 15.84
N GLU A 583 -14.61 3.96 16.48
CA GLU A 583 -15.85 3.55 15.80
C GLU A 583 -17.06 4.05 16.58
N GLN A 584 -18.14 4.36 15.86
CA GLN A 584 -19.38 4.83 16.48
C GLN A 584 -20.10 3.67 17.18
N ILE A 585 -20.49 3.87 18.44
CA ILE A 585 -21.29 2.89 19.19
C ILE A 585 -22.62 2.66 18.45
N GLY A 586 -22.96 1.39 18.24
CA GLY A 586 -24.14 0.97 17.46
C GLY A 586 -23.87 0.72 15.97
N SER A 587 -22.64 0.94 15.49
CA SER A 587 -22.21 0.55 14.14
C SER A 587 -22.31 -0.98 13.93
N ASP A 588 -22.77 -1.40 12.74
CA ASP A 588 -22.86 -2.82 12.35
C ASP A 588 -21.50 -3.55 12.35
N ASN A 589 -20.40 -2.79 12.34
CA ASN A 589 -19.04 -3.29 12.43
C ASN A 589 -18.72 -3.85 13.82
N ILE A 590 -19.32 -3.29 14.87
CA ILE A 590 -19.08 -3.68 16.26
C ILE A 590 -19.77 -5.01 16.55
N LYS A 591 -19.00 -6.00 16.99
CA LYS A 591 -19.50 -7.32 17.39
C LYS A 591 -19.46 -7.47 18.89
N TYR A 592 -20.37 -8.27 19.43
CA TYR A 592 -20.44 -8.59 20.85
C TYR A 592 -20.05 -10.05 21.09
N CYS A 593 -19.10 -10.27 22.00
CA CYS A 593 -18.70 -11.60 22.44
C CYS A 593 -19.49 -11.98 23.69
N GLN A 594 -20.40 -12.96 23.58
CA GLN A 594 -21.21 -13.45 24.71
C GLN A 594 -20.34 -14.01 25.85
N THR A 595 -19.23 -14.67 25.53
CA THR A 595 -18.35 -15.31 26.50
C THR A 595 -17.59 -14.29 27.35
N THR A 596 -16.95 -13.31 26.71
CA THR A 596 -16.16 -12.28 27.40
C THR A 596 -16.99 -11.07 27.83
N LYS A 597 -18.27 -11.01 27.41
CA LYS A 597 -19.19 -9.89 27.62
C LYS A 597 -18.62 -8.55 27.16
N SER A 598 -17.83 -8.56 26.10
CA SER A 598 -17.13 -7.39 25.57
C SER A 598 -17.47 -7.17 24.09
N VAL A 599 -17.36 -5.92 23.66
CA VAL A 599 -17.44 -5.55 22.25
C VAL A 599 -16.06 -5.55 21.59
N TYR A 600 -16.01 -5.87 20.30
CA TYR A 600 -14.80 -5.92 19.50
C TYR A 600 -15.07 -5.65 18.02
N LEU A 601 -14.02 -5.35 17.27
CA LEU A 601 -14.04 -5.29 15.80
C LEU A 601 -13.29 -6.51 15.23
N PRO A 602 -13.88 -7.27 14.29
CA PRO A 602 -13.13 -8.23 13.48
C PRO A 602 -12.10 -7.47 12.63
N TYR A 603 -10.86 -7.95 12.58
CA TYR A 603 -9.78 -7.27 11.85
C TYR A 603 -9.30 -8.06 10.63
N ALA A 604 -8.56 -9.14 10.83
CA ALA A 604 -7.92 -9.86 9.72
C ALA A 604 -7.80 -11.36 9.99
N ASP A 605 -7.78 -12.16 8.93
CA ASP A 605 -7.28 -13.53 8.97
C ASP A 605 -5.75 -13.48 9.00
N ILE A 606 -5.15 -14.01 10.05
CA ILE A 606 -3.71 -13.86 10.31
C ILE A 606 -2.88 -15.08 9.88
N ARG A 607 -3.49 -16.11 9.31
CA ARG A 607 -2.79 -17.37 8.98
C ARG A 607 -1.63 -17.18 8.01
N ASP A 608 -1.82 -16.29 7.03
CA ASP A 608 -0.82 -15.93 6.03
C ASP A 608 -0.01 -14.68 6.43
N ILE A 609 -0.20 -14.19 7.66
CA ILE A 609 0.40 -12.96 8.19
C ILE A 609 1.42 -13.25 9.30
N VAL A 610 1.14 -14.24 10.16
CA VAL A 610 2.04 -14.62 11.25
C VAL A 610 3.22 -15.42 10.71
N ASP A 611 4.43 -14.92 10.95
CA ASP A 611 5.67 -15.56 10.52
C ASP A 611 6.07 -16.72 11.44
N GLU A 612 5.91 -16.54 12.76
CA GLU A 612 6.35 -17.51 13.78
C GLU A 612 5.42 -17.54 14.99
N VAL A 613 5.37 -18.69 15.67
CA VAL A 613 4.66 -18.86 16.95
C VAL A 613 5.61 -19.45 17.99
N TYR A 614 5.79 -18.75 19.10
CA TYR A 614 6.48 -19.27 20.28
C TYR A 614 5.45 -19.66 21.34
N ALA A 615 5.63 -20.81 21.98
CA ALA A 615 4.80 -21.27 23.09
C ALA A 615 5.67 -21.81 24.22
N ILE A 616 5.25 -21.62 25.46
CA ILE A 616 5.96 -22.18 26.63
C ILE A 616 5.47 -23.60 26.86
N LEU A 617 6.33 -24.57 26.54
CA LEU A 617 6.12 -25.98 26.87
C LEU A 617 6.65 -26.25 28.28
N TRP A 618 5.74 -26.40 29.23
CA TRP A 618 6.07 -27.03 30.52
C TRP A 618 6.29 -28.52 30.27
N MET A 619 7.54 -28.96 30.16
CA MET A 619 7.87 -30.37 30.29
C MET A 619 7.52 -30.79 31.73
N LYS A 620 6.41 -31.51 31.89
CA LYS A 620 6.03 -32.15 33.14
C LYS A 620 6.83 -33.42 33.37
#